data_AF-A0A847WE74-F1
#
_entry.id   AF-A0A847WE74-F1
#
_cell.length_a   1.000
_cell.length_b   1.000
_cell.length_c   1.000
_cell.angle_alpha   90.00
_cell.angle_beta   90.00
_cell.angle_gamma   90.00
#
_symmetry.space_group_name_H-M   'P 1'
#
loop_
_entity.id
_entity.type
_entity.pdbx_description
1 polymer ?
#
loop_
_entity_poly.entity_id
_entity_poly.type
_entity_poly.pdbx_seq_one_letter_code
_entity_poly.pdbx_strand_id
1 'polypeptide(L)'
;MNNPVNQYLYAKEEVFSYFGCAPDYFLNDLREMYWKIQHKEGFSVLTFSEQKDFNTSSDVVIVKQAGKLMIYETKEYTLCIAIQCVKVGLIFKNANRIE
;
A
#
# COMPACT_ATOMS: atom_id res chain seq x y z
N MET A 1 11.72 -21.01 16.72
CA MET A 1 12.39 -19.76 16.30
C MET A 1 12.02 -18.68 17.31
N ASN A 2 12.93 -18.31 18.22
CA ASN A 2 12.64 -17.41 19.35
C ASN A 2 13.30 -16.02 19.23
N ASN A 3 13.88 -15.69 18.07
CA ASN A 3 14.45 -14.37 17.83
C ASN A 3 13.39 -13.45 17.21
N PRO A 4 13.00 -12.34 17.87
CA PRO A 4 12.00 -11.41 17.34
C PRO A 4 12.38 -10.78 15.99
N VAL A 5 13.68 -10.62 15.71
CA VAL A 5 14.16 -10.12 14.40
C VAL A 5 13.82 -11.10 13.28
N ASN A 6 14.07 -12.39 13.49
CA ASN A 6 13.78 -13.40 12.47
C ASN A 6 12.28 -13.58 12.26
N GLN A 7 11.47 -13.45 13.33
CA GLN A 7 10.02 -13.48 13.22
C GLN A 7 9.50 -12.31 12.39
N TYR A 8 10.02 -11.11 12.60
CA TYR A 8 9.67 -9.93 11.79
C TYR A 8 10.03 -10.11 10.32
N LEU A 9 11.26 -10.53 10.01
CA LEU A 9 11.72 -10.72 8.63
C LEU A 9 10.88 -11.79 7.89
N TYR A 10 10.60 -12.90 8.56
CA TYR A 10 9.76 -13.97 8.01
C TYR A 10 8.32 -13.51 7.75
N ALA A 11 7.69 -12.86 8.74
CA ALA A 11 6.33 -12.35 8.58
C ALA A 11 6.24 -11.29 7.46
N LYS A 12 7.27 -10.44 7.34
CA LYS A 12 7.38 -9.47 6.24
C LYS A 12 7.41 -10.19 4.88
N GLU A 13 8.26 -11.19 4.72
CA GLU A 13 8.35 -11.99 3.49
C GLU A 13 7.03 -12.69 3.15
N GLU A 14 6.34 -13.28 4.15
CA GLU A 14 5.02 -13.89 3.96
C GLU A 14 3.98 -12.89 3.44
N VAL A 15 3.97 -11.65 3.96
CA VAL A 15 3.07 -10.60 3.47
C VAL A 15 3.34 -10.28 2.00
N PHE A 16 4.61 -10.12 1.61
CA PHE A 16 4.95 -9.85 0.21
C PHE A 16 4.62 -11.02 -0.72
N SER A 17 4.84 -12.26 -0.25
CA SER A 17 4.43 -13.48 -0.94
C SER A 17 2.92 -13.55 -1.15
N TYR A 18 2.13 -13.21 -0.13
CA TYR A 18 0.67 -13.13 -0.20
C TYR A 18 0.19 -12.15 -1.30
N PHE A 19 0.86 -11.00 -1.46
CA PHE A 19 0.59 -10.04 -2.54
C PHE A 19 1.27 -10.38 -3.87
N GLY A 20 2.09 -11.43 -3.94
CA GLY A 20 2.82 -11.83 -5.14
C GLY A 20 3.86 -10.81 -5.62
N CYS A 21 4.55 -10.13 -4.69
CA CYS A 21 5.53 -9.09 -5.01
C CYS A 21 6.84 -9.22 -4.21
N ALA A 22 7.87 -8.44 -4.58
CA ALA A 22 9.20 -8.54 -3.98
C ALA A 22 9.27 -7.88 -2.58
N PRO A 23 10.02 -8.45 -1.61
CA PRO A 23 10.03 -8.00 -0.21
C PRO A 23 10.96 -6.81 0.10
N ASP A 24 10.94 -5.78 -0.75
CA ASP A 24 11.95 -4.71 -0.74
C ASP A 24 11.45 -3.38 -0.13
N TYR A 25 10.28 -3.37 0.51
CA TYR A 25 9.65 -2.15 1.01
C TYR A 25 9.38 -2.18 2.51
N PHE A 26 9.40 -1.02 3.16
CA PHE A 26 8.76 -0.87 4.47
C PHE A 26 7.25 -1.03 4.31
N LEU A 27 6.58 -1.54 5.34
CA LEU A 27 5.14 -1.76 5.32
C LEU A 27 4.46 -0.90 6.37
N ASN A 28 3.40 -0.20 5.96
CA ASN A 28 2.48 0.47 6.85
C ASN A 28 1.09 -0.18 6.72
N ASP A 29 0.52 -0.52 7.86
CA ASP A 29 -0.85 -1.02 7.95
C ASP A 29 -1.82 0.17 7.98
N LEU A 30 -2.59 0.33 6.91
CA LEU A 30 -3.62 1.36 6.76
C LEU A 30 -5.00 0.73 6.51
N ARG A 31 -5.22 -0.50 6.99
CA ARG A 31 -6.45 -1.27 6.73
C ARG A 31 -7.72 -0.59 7.24
N GLU A 32 -7.62 0.27 8.24
CA GLU A 32 -8.75 1.03 8.80
C GLU A 32 -9.04 2.34 8.04
N MET A 33 -8.17 2.75 7.11
CA MET A 33 -8.34 3.98 6.35
C MET A 33 -9.26 3.78 5.15
N TYR A 34 -10.04 4.81 4.82
CA TYR A 34 -10.67 4.96 3.51
C TYR A 34 -9.65 5.43 2.50
N TRP A 35 -9.75 4.92 1.27
CA TRP A 35 -8.73 5.19 0.28
C TRP A 35 -9.29 5.19 -1.14
N LYS A 36 -8.64 5.92 -2.03
CA LYS A 36 -8.98 6.01 -3.46
C LYS A 36 -7.74 6.26 -4.30
N ILE A 37 -7.80 5.88 -5.57
CA ILE A 37 -6.74 6.13 -6.55
C ILE A 37 -7.25 7.09 -7.61
N GLN A 38 -6.51 8.17 -7.82
CA GLN A 38 -6.78 9.15 -8.87
C GLN A 38 -5.68 9.06 -9.93
N HIS A 39 -6.09 8.84 -11.17
CA HIS A 39 -5.17 8.84 -12.31
C HIS A 39 -5.03 10.26 -12.86
N LYS A 40 -3.80 10.76 -12.93
CA LYS A 40 -3.45 12.06 -13.52
C LYS A 40 -2.52 11.84 -14.70
N GLU A 41 -2.33 12.87 -15.52
CA GLU A 41 -1.39 12.79 -16.63
C GLU A 41 0.03 12.55 -16.11
N GLY A 42 0.63 11.41 -16.48
CA GLY A 42 1.99 11.04 -16.09
C GLY A 42 2.15 10.33 -14.73
N PHE A 43 1.18 10.40 -13.82
CA PHE A 43 1.27 9.77 -12.49
C PHE A 43 -0.09 9.37 -11.91
N SER A 44 -0.09 8.58 -10.83
CA SER A 44 -1.32 8.25 -10.10
C SER A 44 -1.13 8.57 -8.62
N VAL A 45 -2.15 9.17 -8.03
CA VAL A 45 -2.19 9.58 -6.63
C VAL A 45 -3.05 8.59 -5.86
N LEU A 46 -2.51 8.10 -4.76
CA LEU A 46 -3.26 7.39 -3.74
C LEU A 46 -3.61 8.40 -2.65
N THR A 47 -4.89 8.57 -2.39
CA THR A 47 -5.43 9.44 -1.35
C THR A 47 -6.04 8.56 -0.27
N PHE A 48 -5.74 8.80 1.00
CA PHE A 48 -6.32 8.07 2.12
C PHE A 48 -6.66 8.97 3.32
N SER A 49 -7.64 8.55 4.12
CA SER A 49 -8.22 9.31 5.22
C SER A 49 -8.89 8.38 6.23
N GLU A 50 -8.91 8.77 7.51
CA GLU A 50 -9.71 8.10 8.54
C GLU A 50 -11.22 8.28 8.31
N GLN A 51 -11.61 9.36 7.61
CA GLN A 51 -12.99 9.75 7.35
C GLN A 51 -13.33 9.62 5.86
N LYS A 52 -14.54 9.14 5.56
CA LYS A 52 -15.03 8.92 4.17
C LYS A 52 -15.14 10.19 3.33
N ASP A 53 -15.23 11.36 3.95
CA ASP A 53 -15.37 12.64 3.25
C ASP A 53 -14.03 13.18 2.69
N PHE A 54 -12.89 12.63 3.13
CA PHE A 54 -11.54 13.04 2.76
C PHE A 54 -11.21 14.51 3.04
N ASN A 55 -11.94 15.18 3.93
CA ASN A 55 -11.68 16.59 4.30
C ASN A 55 -10.28 16.79 4.87
N THR A 56 -9.79 15.79 5.61
CA THR A 56 -8.41 15.71 6.10
C THR A 56 -7.79 14.42 5.57
N SER A 57 -7.18 14.50 4.39
CA SER A 57 -6.58 13.35 3.71
C SER A 57 -5.10 13.53 3.46
N SER A 58 -4.43 12.40 3.25
CA SER A 58 -3.03 12.35 2.82
C SER A 58 -2.95 11.86 1.38
N ASP A 59 -2.11 12.52 0.58
CA ASP A 59 -1.84 12.17 -0.81
C ASP A 59 -0.42 11.66 -0.97
N VAL A 60 -0.27 10.56 -1.71
CA VAL A 60 1.03 10.01 -2.08
C VAL A 60 1.04 9.58 -3.54
N VAL A 61 2.21 9.64 -4.17
CA VAL A 61 2.37 9.19 -5.56
C VAL A 61 2.65 7.69 -5.58
N ILE A 62 1.87 6.96 -6.36
CA ILE A 62 2.06 5.52 -6.60
C ILE A 62 3.27 5.32 -7.50
N VAL A 63 4.16 4.40 -7.12
CA VAL A 63 5.36 4.07 -7.88
C VAL A 63 4.98 3.37 -9.18
N LYS A 64 5.64 3.78 -10.26
CA LYS A 64 5.56 3.13 -11.57
C LYS A 64 6.89 2.42 -11.86
N GLN A 65 6.83 1.12 -12.11
CA GLN A 65 7.99 0.31 -12.50
C GLN A 65 7.73 -0.34 -13.86
N ALA A 66 8.67 -0.16 -14.81
CA ALA A 66 8.56 -0.70 -16.17
C ALA A 66 7.21 -0.38 -16.85
N GLY A 67 6.70 0.84 -16.65
CA GLY A 67 5.45 1.27 -17.28
C GLY A 67 4.16 0.91 -16.50
N LYS A 68 4.24 0.12 -15.42
CA LYS A 68 3.08 -0.35 -14.66
C LYS A 68 3.06 0.24 -13.24
N LEU A 69 1.86 0.57 -12.75
CA LEU A 69 1.67 0.98 -11.35
C LEU A 69 1.92 -0.23 -10.45
N MET A 70 2.64 -0.01 -9.36
CA MET A 70 2.93 -1.04 -8.36
C MET A 70 1.76 -1.15 -7.37
N ILE A 71 0.66 -1.72 -7.85
CA ILE A 71 -0.55 -2.00 -7.09
C ILE A 71 -0.77 -3.51 -7.15
N TYR A 72 -0.87 -4.13 -5.98
CA TYR A 72 -1.03 -5.57 -5.82
C TYR A 72 -2.34 -5.82 -5.08
N GLU A 73 -3.35 -6.29 -5.82
CA GLU A 73 -4.67 -6.55 -5.29
C GLU A 73 -4.84 -8.03 -4.96
N THR A 74 -5.47 -8.29 -3.82
CA THR A 74 -5.94 -9.62 -3.41
C THR A 74 -7.45 -9.55 -3.24
N LYS A 75 -8.08 -10.65 -2.77
CA LYS A 75 -9.51 -10.64 -2.48
C LYS A 75 -9.90 -9.60 -1.40
N GLU A 76 -9.11 -9.50 -0.34
CA GLU A 76 -9.48 -8.71 0.85
C GLU A 76 -8.70 -7.40 0.97
N TYR A 77 -7.48 -7.37 0.44
CA TYR A 77 -6.54 -6.28 0.65
C TYR A 77 -5.92 -5.80 -0.66
N THR A 78 -5.46 -4.56 -0.65
CA THR A 78 -4.62 -3.97 -1.69
C THR A 78 -3.34 -3.44 -1.07
N LEU A 79 -2.20 -3.78 -1.67
CA LEU A 79 -0.90 -3.21 -1.35
C LEU A 79 -0.51 -2.23 -2.47
N CYS A 80 -0.34 -0.96 -2.12
CA CYS A 80 0.16 0.07 -3.02
C CYS A 80 1.60 0.42 -2.65
N ILE A 81 2.53 0.38 -3.60
CA ILE A 81 3.87 0.95 -3.38
C ILE A 81 3.84 2.42 -3.75
N ALA A 82 4.13 3.29 -2.79
CA ALA A 82 4.08 4.75 -2.95
C ALA A 82 5.34 5.42 -2.43
N ILE A 83 5.51 6.71 -2.75
CA ILE A 83 6.63 7.53 -2.26
C ILE A 83 6.18 8.38 -1.07
N GLN A 84 6.74 8.10 0.11
CA GLN A 84 6.63 8.90 1.34
C GLN A 84 8.05 9.12 1.90
N CYS A 85 8.78 10.10 1.36
CA CYS A 85 10.23 10.30 1.54
C CYS A 85 11.11 9.13 1.03
N VAL A 86 10.63 7.90 1.11
CA VAL A 86 11.18 6.65 0.56
C VAL A 86 10.05 5.84 -0.10
N LYS A 87 10.39 4.73 -0.78
CA LYS A 87 9.37 3.79 -1.26
C LYS A 87 8.80 2.99 -0.09
N VAL A 88 7.49 3.01 0.07
CA VAL A 88 6.76 2.32 1.13
C VAL A 88 5.59 1.53 0.56
N GLY A 89 5.33 0.36 1.14
CA GLY A 89 4.14 -0.43 0.89
C GLY A 89 3.04 -0.06 1.86
N LEU A 90 1.90 0.35 1.31
CA LEU A 90 0.72 0.79 2.05
C LEU A 90 -0.38 -0.24 1.87
N ILE A 91 -0.80 -0.89 2.95
CA ILE A 91 -1.80 -1.97 2.92
C ILE A 91 -3.16 -1.41 3.30
N PHE A 92 -4.14 -1.59 2.44
CA PHE A 92 -5.53 -1.18 2.66
C PHE A 92 -6.49 -2.36 2.57
N LYS A 93 -7.65 -2.21 3.22
CA LYS A 93 -8.78 -3.12 3.05
C LYS A 93 -9.61 -2.71 1.85
N ASN A 94 -9.94 -3.67 0.97
CA ASN A 94 -10.70 -3.39 -0.24
C ASN A 94 -12.11 -2.86 0.06
N ALA A 95 -12.71 -3.29 1.17
CA ALA A 95 -14.01 -2.82 1.64
C ALA A 95 -14.04 -1.31 1.97
N ASN A 96 -12.87 -0.68 2.17
CA ASN A 96 -12.74 0.74 2.45
C ASN A 96 -12.34 1.56 1.21
N ARG A 97 -12.27 0.93 0.03
CA ARG A 97 -12.00 1.63 -1.22
C ARG A 97 -13.21 2.50 -1.58
N ILE A 98 -12.93 3.75 -1.93
CA ILE A 98 -13.90 4.72 -2.43
C ILE A 98 -13.59 4.94 -3.92
N GLU A 99 -14.61 4.87 -4.76
CA GLU A 99 -14.51 5.11 -6.21
C GLU A 99 -14.60 6.60 -6.54
#